data_AF-A0A914Y790-F1
#
_entry.id   AF-A0A914Y790-F1
#
_cell.length_a   1.000
_cell.length_b   1.000
_cell.length_c   1.000
_cell.angle_alpha   90.00
_cell.angle_beta   90.00
_cell.angle_gamma   90.00
#
_symmetry.space_group_name_H-M   'P 1'
#
loop_
_entity.id
_entity.type
_entity.pdbx_description
1 polymer ?
#
loop_
_entity_poly.entity_id
_entity_poly.type
_entity_poly.pdbx_seq_one_letter_code
_entity_poly.pdbx_strand_id
1 'polypeptide(L)'
;MRQAYIEYQARCDRAGLVDFAELLLRAHELLRDNPALLAHYRARFREILVDEFQDTNAIQYAFVRVLAGDSGHVFVVGDDDQAIYGWRGAKVENVQGFLRDFPGAQTIRLEQNYRSTANILGAANAVIAHNPDRIGKQLWTDSGDGEPIDLYAAYNEMDEARYIVERARQWVRDGGSYTEVAVLYRSNAQSRALEEALLSEQVPYRVYGGMRFFERAEIKDALAYLRLLSNRNDDAAFERAVNTPTRGIGDRTLDEVRREARAQGISLWEATMLVTQGSALAARADPAHDPGRARGPRAGPLAAARALEQGKPQRAGLRIAH
;
A
#
# COMPACT_ATOMS: atom_id res chain seq x y z
N MET A 1 -21.57 -8.50 -8.92
CA MET A 1 -20.49 -7.49 -8.94
C MET A 1 -21.02 -6.06 -8.77
N ARG A 2 -21.85 -5.53 -9.68
CA ARG A 2 -22.37 -4.14 -9.57
C ARG A 2 -23.09 -3.82 -8.25
N GLN A 3 -24.00 -4.68 -7.80
CA GLN A 3 -24.70 -4.45 -6.52
C GLN A 3 -23.74 -4.41 -5.32
N ALA A 4 -22.75 -5.30 -5.29
CA ALA A 4 -21.74 -5.32 -4.24
C ALA A 4 -20.91 -4.03 -4.23
N TYR A 5 -20.57 -3.51 -5.41
CA TYR A 5 -19.87 -2.23 -5.54
C TYR A 5 -20.72 -1.05 -5.05
N ILE A 6 -22.01 -1.02 -5.39
CA ILE A 6 -22.93 0.04 -4.91
C ILE A 6 -22.99 0.06 -3.39
N GLU A 7 -23.17 -1.11 -2.76
CA GLU A 7 -23.18 -1.24 -1.30
C GLU A 7 -21.84 -0.88 -0.66
N TYR A 8 -20.73 -1.25 -1.31
CA TYR A 8 -19.39 -0.86 -0.89
C TYR A 8 -19.22 0.66 -0.91
N GLN A 9 -19.54 1.31 -2.02
CA GLN A 9 -19.42 2.76 -2.16
C GLN A 9 -20.31 3.50 -1.15
N ALA A 10 -21.56 3.07 -0.97
CA ALA A 10 -22.47 3.65 0.01
C ALA A 10 -21.93 3.56 1.44
N ARG A 11 -21.18 2.49 1.78
CA ARG A 11 -20.51 2.39 3.09
C ARG A 11 -19.31 3.34 3.19
N CYS A 12 -18.49 3.43 2.15
CA CYS A 12 -17.37 4.36 2.10
C CYS A 12 -17.84 5.81 2.27
N ASP A 13 -18.88 6.21 1.53
CA ASP A 13 -19.44 7.56 1.58
C ASP A 13 -19.98 7.90 2.98
N ARG A 14 -20.75 7.00 3.61
CA ARG A 14 -21.26 7.20 4.98
C ARG A 14 -20.14 7.34 6.01
N ALA A 15 -19.07 6.58 5.87
CA ALA A 15 -17.94 6.59 6.79
C ALA A 15 -16.91 7.69 6.47
N GLY A 16 -17.11 8.46 5.38
CA GLY A 16 -16.13 9.45 4.90
C GLY A 16 -14.79 8.82 4.50
N LEU A 17 -14.81 7.58 4.00
CA LEU A 17 -13.61 6.82 3.63
C LEU A 17 -13.31 6.97 2.13
N VAL A 18 -12.03 7.12 1.82
CA VAL A 18 -11.50 7.17 0.46
C VAL A 18 -10.43 6.09 0.36
N ASP A 19 -10.61 5.15 -0.57
CA ASP A 19 -9.62 4.11 -0.84
C ASP A 19 -8.53 4.61 -1.81
N PHE A 20 -7.53 3.78 -2.09
CA PHE A 20 -6.42 4.17 -2.96
C PHE A 20 -6.83 4.54 -4.40
N ALA A 21 -7.81 3.85 -4.99
CA ALA A 21 -8.28 4.17 -6.33
C ALA A 21 -9.11 5.45 -6.31
N GLU A 22 -9.92 5.60 -5.28
CA GLU A 22 -10.83 6.72 -5.05
C GLU A 22 -10.07 8.02 -4.77
N LEU A 23 -8.89 7.97 -4.15
CA LEU A 23 -8.04 9.16 -3.96
C LEU A 23 -7.79 9.89 -5.27
N LEU A 24 -7.43 9.14 -6.31
CA LEU A 24 -7.12 9.71 -7.61
C LEU A 24 -8.40 10.06 -8.38
N LEU A 25 -9.44 9.23 -8.30
CA LEU A 25 -10.72 9.53 -8.93
C LEU A 25 -11.32 10.83 -8.38
N ARG A 26 -11.41 10.97 -7.05
CA ARG A 26 -11.93 12.18 -6.38
C ARG A 26 -11.06 13.40 -6.65
N ALA A 27 -9.73 13.25 -6.68
CA ALA A 27 -8.86 14.35 -7.07
C ALA A 27 -9.14 14.79 -8.52
N HIS A 28 -9.34 13.85 -9.44
CA HIS A 28 -9.72 14.17 -10.81
C HIS A 28 -11.09 14.88 -10.88
N GLU A 29 -12.13 14.31 -10.28
CA GLU A 29 -13.48 14.88 -10.28
C GLU A 29 -13.51 16.27 -9.66
N LEU A 30 -12.85 16.45 -8.52
CA LEU A 30 -12.76 17.73 -7.81
C LEU A 30 -12.15 18.81 -8.69
N LEU A 31 -11.07 18.50 -9.42
CA LEU A 31 -10.45 19.48 -10.33
C LEU A 31 -11.31 19.69 -11.58
N ARG A 32 -11.83 18.62 -12.20
CA ARG A 32 -12.66 18.72 -13.41
C ARG A 32 -13.92 19.57 -13.17
N ASP A 33 -14.55 19.40 -12.01
CA ASP A 33 -15.86 19.98 -11.71
C ASP A 33 -15.77 21.30 -10.94
N ASN A 34 -14.55 21.76 -10.59
CA ASN A 34 -14.30 23.06 -9.95
C ASN A 34 -13.32 23.92 -10.77
N PRO A 35 -13.83 24.75 -11.71
CA PRO A 35 -13.00 25.54 -12.61
C PRO A 35 -12.04 26.51 -11.90
N ALA A 36 -12.45 27.09 -10.76
CA ALA A 36 -11.62 28.01 -10.00
C ALA A 36 -10.41 27.30 -9.39
N LEU A 37 -10.63 26.11 -8.80
CA LEU A 37 -9.55 25.30 -8.25
C LEU A 37 -8.64 24.74 -9.35
N LEU A 38 -9.21 24.30 -10.47
CA LEU A 38 -8.45 23.86 -11.63
C LEU A 38 -7.55 24.97 -12.17
N ALA A 39 -8.06 26.21 -12.29
CA ALA A 39 -7.28 27.36 -12.73
C ALA A 39 -6.10 27.64 -11.79
N HIS A 40 -6.30 27.51 -10.47
CA HIS A 40 -5.23 27.63 -9.49
C HIS A 40 -4.12 26.60 -9.73
N TYR A 41 -4.46 25.32 -9.90
CA TYR A 41 -3.46 24.27 -10.12
C TYR A 41 -2.81 24.33 -11.50
N ARG A 42 -3.54 24.69 -12.56
CA ARG A 42 -2.97 24.96 -13.89
C ARG A 42 -1.96 26.10 -13.88
N ALA A 43 -2.26 27.17 -13.12
CA ALA A 43 -1.33 28.28 -12.98
C ALA A 43 -0.04 27.89 -12.24
N ARG A 44 -0.14 26.95 -11.29
CA ARG A 44 0.97 26.43 -10.48
C ARG A 44 1.81 25.39 -11.21
N PHE A 45 1.17 24.43 -11.89
CA PHE A 45 1.79 23.29 -12.55
C PHE A 45 1.75 23.47 -14.07
N ARG A 46 2.58 24.42 -14.55
CA ARG A 46 2.72 24.67 -15.99
C ARG A 46 3.56 23.60 -16.67
N GLU A 47 4.56 23.09 -15.97
CA GLU A 47 5.44 22.00 -16.43
C GLU A 47 5.08 20.73 -15.66
N ILE A 48 4.68 19.67 -16.38
CA ILE A 48 4.25 18.40 -15.80
C ILE A 48 5.18 17.31 -16.33
N LEU A 49 5.96 16.72 -15.43
CA LEU A 49 6.85 15.61 -15.73
C LEU A 49 6.24 14.32 -15.19
N VAL A 50 6.11 13.31 -16.05
CA VAL A 50 5.57 12.00 -15.68
C VAL A 50 6.57 10.92 -16.07
N ASP A 51 7.07 10.21 -15.07
CA ASP A 51 7.95 9.05 -15.26
C ASP A 51 7.13 7.75 -15.28
N GLU A 52 7.72 6.67 -15.79
CA GLU A 52 7.09 5.33 -15.90
C GLU A 52 5.72 5.37 -16.59
N PHE A 53 5.59 6.18 -17.64
CA PHE A 53 4.31 6.50 -18.27
C PHE A 53 3.59 5.27 -18.87
N GLN A 54 4.35 4.23 -19.25
CA GLN A 54 3.80 2.97 -19.75
C GLN A 54 2.89 2.26 -18.74
N ASP A 55 3.11 2.49 -17.45
CA ASP A 55 2.39 1.82 -16.36
C ASP A 55 1.18 2.63 -15.87
N THR A 56 0.85 3.72 -16.57
CA THR A 56 -0.31 4.54 -16.24
C THR A 56 -1.62 3.86 -16.65
N ASN A 57 -2.63 3.97 -15.79
CA ASN A 57 -4.00 3.57 -16.10
C ASN A 57 -4.80 4.77 -16.67
N ALA A 58 -6.06 4.50 -17.04
CA ALA A 58 -6.92 5.52 -17.66
C ALA A 58 -7.18 6.74 -16.77
N ILE A 59 -7.31 6.55 -15.45
CA ILE A 59 -7.62 7.65 -14.52
C ILE A 59 -6.39 8.52 -14.26
N GLN A 60 -5.19 7.92 -14.17
CA GLN A 60 -3.92 8.65 -14.07
C GLN A 60 -3.69 9.51 -15.31
N TYR A 61 -3.91 8.95 -16.50
CA TYR A 61 -3.78 9.70 -17.73
C TYR A 61 -4.81 10.83 -17.86
N ALA A 62 -6.07 10.58 -17.51
CA ALA A 62 -7.12 11.60 -17.48
C ALA A 62 -6.78 12.75 -16.51
N PHE A 63 -6.22 12.44 -15.35
CA PHE A 63 -5.79 13.44 -14.37
C PHE A 63 -4.68 14.35 -14.93
N VAL A 64 -3.67 13.77 -15.59
CA VAL A 64 -2.61 14.54 -16.28
C VAL A 64 -3.21 15.45 -17.34
N ARG A 65 -4.14 14.94 -18.16
CA ARG A 65 -4.81 15.74 -19.20
C ARG A 65 -5.62 16.91 -18.64
N VAL A 66 -6.35 16.71 -17.54
CA VAL A 66 -7.09 17.80 -16.88
C VAL A 66 -6.12 18.86 -16.36
N LEU A 67 -5.03 18.46 -15.70
CA LEU A 67 -4.04 19.40 -15.20
C LEU A 67 -3.30 20.15 -16.32
N ALA A 68 -2.96 19.48 -17.41
CA ALA A 68 -2.30 20.13 -18.54
C ALA A 68 -3.22 21.16 -19.22
N GLY A 69 -4.48 20.78 -19.49
CA GLY A 69 -5.37 21.60 -20.30
C GLY A 69 -4.74 21.97 -21.64
N ASP A 70 -5.03 23.19 -22.12
CA ASP A 70 -4.54 23.66 -23.42
C ASP A 70 -3.20 24.41 -23.33
N SER A 71 -2.75 24.76 -22.11
CA SER A 71 -1.59 25.64 -21.88
C SER A 71 -0.44 24.99 -21.12
N GLY A 72 -0.66 23.80 -20.55
CA GLY A 72 0.38 23.07 -19.82
C GLY A 72 1.33 22.35 -20.76
N HIS A 73 2.59 22.26 -20.33
CA HIS A 73 3.65 21.53 -21.01
C HIS A 73 3.84 20.19 -20.30
N VAL A 74 3.65 19.10 -21.04
CA VAL A 74 3.76 17.75 -20.49
C VAL A 74 4.96 17.05 -21.10
N PHE A 75 5.84 16.55 -20.23
CA PHE A 75 6.98 15.72 -20.58
C PHE A 75 6.78 14.34 -19.96
N VAL A 76 6.65 13.31 -20.80
CA VAL A 76 6.49 11.93 -20.34
C VAL A 76 7.72 11.10 -20.70
N VAL A 77 8.14 10.27 -19.75
CA VAL A 77 9.18 9.27 -19.93
C VAL A 77 8.56 7.90 -19.72
N GLY A 78 8.89 6.96 -20.58
CA GLY A 78 8.41 5.59 -20.44
C GLY A 78 9.02 4.65 -21.45
N ASP A 79 8.84 3.37 -21.19
CA ASP A 79 9.35 2.26 -21.99
C ASP A 79 8.25 1.22 -22.17
N ASP A 80 7.75 1.06 -23.40
CA ASP A 80 6.70 0.11 -23.74
C ASP A 80 7.08 -1.36 -23.49
N ASP A 81 8.36 -1.70 -23.64
CA ASP A 81 8.89 -3.05 -23.34
C ASP A 81 8.93 -3.34 -21.83
N GLN A 82 8.78 -2.32 -20.98
CA GLN A 82 8.76 -2.43 -19.51
C GLN A 82 7.35 -2.37 -18.91
N ALA A 83 6.30 -2.36 -19.72
CA ALA A 83 4.91 -2.31 -19.26
C ALA A 83 4.48 -3.64 -18.59
N ILE A 84 4.71 -3.78 -17.29
CA ILE A 84 4.44 -5.02 -16.53
C ILE A 84 3.19 -4.95 -15.64
N TYR A 85 2.54 -3.79 -15.53
CA TYR A 85 1.36 -3.58 -14.69
C TYR A 85 0.01 -3.69 -15.40
N GLY A 86 -0.07 -4.31 -16.58
CA GLY A 86 -1.33 -4.47 -17.34
C GLY A 86 -2.47 -5.11 -16.52
N TRP A 87 -2.17 -6.06 -15.64
CA TRP A 87 -3.14 -6.70 -14.73
C TRP A 87 -3.72 -5.74 -13.67
N ARG A 88 -3.08 -4.60 -13.41
CA ARG A 88 -3.59 -3.50 -12.57
C ARG A 88 -4.33 -2.43 -13.36
N GLY A 89 -4.55 -2.65 -14.65
CA GLY A 89 -5.24 -1.71 -15.54
C GLY A 89 -4.34 -0.64 -16.16
N ALA A 90 -3.01 -0.81 -16.09
CA ALA A 90 -2.10 -0.01 -16.91
C ALA A 90 -2.40 -0.23 -18.40
N LYS A 91 -2.29 0.85 -19.18
CA LYS A 91 -2.62 0.86 -20.61
C LYS A 91 -1.43 1.39 -21.38
N VAL A 92 -0.70 0.50 -22.03
CA VAL A 92 0.40 0.88 -22.94
C VAL A 92 -0.11 1.78 -24.08
N GLU A 93 -1.40 1.68 -24.41
CA GLU A 93 -2.08 2.53 -25.37
C GLU A 93 -2.09 4.01 -24.95
N ASN A 94 -1.88 4.34 -23.67
CA ASN A 94 -1.73 5.72 -23.21
C ASN A 94 -0.49 6.37 -23.83
N VAL A 95 0.61 5.62 -24.01
CA VAL A 95 1.83 6.12 -24.68
C VAL A 95 1.51 6.53 -26.12
N GLN A 96 0.75 5.69 -26.84
CA GLN A 96 0.32 5.99 -28.20
C GLN A 96 -0.75 7.10 -28.24
N GLY A 97 -1.61 7.15 -27.22
CA GLY A 97 -2.64 8.18 -27.04
C GLY A 97 -2.07 9.56 -26.77
N PHE A 98 -0.93 9.63 -26.09
CA PHE A 98 -0.26 10.88 -25.77
C PHE A 98 0.06 11.70 -27.02
N LEU A 99 0.62 11.08 -28.06
CA LEU A 99 0.93 11.78 -29.31
C LEU A 99 -0.33 12.29 -30.05
N ARG A 100 -1.48 11.67 -29.83
CA ARG A 100 -2.76 12.14 -30.40
C ARG A 100 -3.36 13.29 -29.60
N ASP A 101 -3.31 13.19 -28.27
CA ASP A 101 -3.89 14.18 -27.37
C ASP A 101 -3.00 15.43 -27.23
N PHE A 102 -1.70 15.32 -27.52
CA PHE A 102 -0.73 16.41 -27.52
C PHE A 102 -0.04 16.53 -28.90
N PRO A 103 -0.70 17.14 -29.91
CA PRO A 103 -0.23 17.13 -31.30
C PRO A 103 1.10 17.87 -31.54
N GLY A 104 1.56 18.68 -30.58
CA GLY A 104 2.87 19.33 -30.60
C GLY A 104 3.99 18.53 -29.91
N ALA A 105 3.68 17.34 -29.38
CA ALA A 105 4.66 16.53 -28.66
C ALA A 105 5.77 16.04 -29.59
N GLN A 106 7.01 16.14 -29.11
CA GLN A 106 8.18 15.60 -29.79
C GLN A 106 8.57 14.27 -29.15
N THR A 107 8.84 13.27 -29.98
CA THR A 107 9.37 11.98 -29.51
C THR A 107 10.89 11.98 -29.60
N ILE A 108 11.55 11.78 -28.47
CA ILE A 108 13.00 11.57 -28.39
C ILE A 108 13.23 10.12 -27.98
N ARG A 109 14.05 9.40 -28.75
CA ARG A 109 14.42 8.01 -28.44
C ARG A 109 15.81 7.98 -27.84
N LEU A 110 15.92 7.38 -26.66
CA LEU A 110 17.20 7.15 -25.99
C LEU A 110 17.58 5.69 -26.18
N GLU A 111 18.49 5.43 -27.11
CA GLU A 111 18.87 4.06 -27.51
C GLU A 111 20.20 3.61 -26.91
N GLN A 112 20.99 4.53 -26.35
CA GLN A 112 22.21 4.17 -25.63
C GLN A 112 21.88 3.75 -24.20
N ASN A 113 22.27 2.52 -23.86
CA ASN A 113 22.18 1.95 -22.53
C ASN A 113 23.51 2.17 -21.78
N TYR A 114 23.42 2.89 -20.66
CA TYR A 114 24.56 3.20 -19.78
C TYR A 114 24.67 2.25 -18.57
N ARG A 115 23.74 1.29 -18.42
CA ARG A 115 23.63 0.43 -17.23
C ARG A 115 24.29 -0.93 -17.43
N SER A 116 24.08 -1.54 -18.58
CA SER A 116 24.37 -2.95 -18.85
C SER A 116 25.44 -3.08 -19.93
N THR A 117 26.25 -4.13 -19.83
CA THR A 117 27.26 -4.48 -20.84
C THR A 117 26.62 -5.15 -22.07
N ALA A 118 27.39 -5.29 -23.16
CA ALA A 118 26.84 -5.76 -24.43
C ALA A 118 26.28 -7.19 -24.36
N ASN A 119 26.88 -8.09 -23.55
CA ASN A 119 26.36 -9.44 -23.37
C ASN A 119 24.95 -9.46 -22.72
N ILE A 120 24.75 -8.68 -21.66
CA ILE A 120 23.45 -8.54 -20.97
C ILE A 120 22.43 -7.90 -21.91
N LEU A 121 22.83 -6.82 -22.59
CA LEU A 121 21.95 -6.09 -23.50
C LEU A 121 21.55 -6.92 -24.72
N GLY A 122 22.49 -7.70 -25.26
CA GLY A 122 22.24 -8.62 -26.37
C GLY A 122 21.21 -9.69 -26.00
N ALA A 123 21.31 -10.28 -24.81
CA ALA A 123 20.31 -11.23 -24.33
C ALA A 123 18.93 -10.58 -24.14
N ALA A 124 18.87 -9.38 -23.55
CA ALA A 124 17.62 -8.64 -23.39
C ALA A 124 16.97 -8.34 -24.75
N ASN A 125 17.74 -7.83 -25.72
CA ASN A 125 17.29 -7.56 -27.09
C ASN A 125 16.81 -8.83 -27.81
N ALA A 126 17.48 -9.97 -27.61
CA ALA A 126 17.08 -11.24 -28.21
C ALA A 126 15.76 -11.77 -27.64
N VAL A 127 15.55 -11.67 -26.32
CA VAL A 127 14.31 -12.08 -25.67
C VAL A 127 13.16 -11.19 -26.12
N ILE A 128 13.34 -9.88 -26.08
CA ILE A 128 12.26 -8.91 -26.33
C ILE A 128 11.80 -8.94 -27.79
N ALA A 129 12.68 -9.26 -28.75
CA ALA A 129 12.36 -9.37 -30.17
C ALA A 129 11.22 -10.36 -30.51
N HIS A 130 10.87 -11.27 -29.60
CA HIS A 130 9.75 -12.22 -29.78
C HIS A 130 8.37 -11.59 -29.54
N ASN A 131 8.28 -10.36 -29.01
CA ASN A 131 6.99 -9.70 -28.78
C ASN A 131 6.48 -8.99 -30.05
N PRO A 132 5.23 -9.26 -30.49
CA PRO A 132 4.71 -8.80 -31.78
C PRO A 132 4.27 -7.33 -31.85
N ASP A 133 4.03 -6.65 -30.71
CA ASP A 133 3.40 -5.32 -30.66
C ASP A 133 4.29 -4.24 -30.00
N ARG A 134 5.53 -4.10 -30.46
CA ARG A 134 6.54 -3.18 -29.91
C ARG A 134 6.68 -1.87 -30.68
N ILE A 135 6.97 -0.78 -29.98
CA ILE A 135 7.49 0.45 -30.58
C ILE A 135 8.96 0.18 -30.91
N GLY A 136 9.23 -0.23 -32.15
CA GLY A 136 10.56 -0.66 -32.61
C GLY A 136 11.68 0.31 -32.20
N LYS A 137 12.52 -0.15 -31.27
CA LYS A 137 13.76 0.47 -30.80
C LYS A 137 14.83 -0.61 -30.64
N GLN A 138 16.09 -0.23 -30.79
CA GLN A 138 17.22 -1.12 -30.53
C GLN A 138 18.16 -0.45 -29.55
N LEU A 139 18.37 -1.09 -28.41
CA LEU A 139 19.30 -0.59 -27.40
C LEU A 139 20.72 -1.05 -27.73
N TRP A 140 21.69 -0.14 -27.63
CA TRP A 140 23.13 -0.40 -27.78
C TRP A 140 23.92 0.15 -26.58
N THR A 141 25.17 -0.28 -26.39
CA THR A 141 26.03 0.20 -25.30
C THR A 141 27.49 0.30 -25.73
N ASP A 142 28.24 1.21 -25.13
CA ASP A 142 29.69 1.41 -25.27
C ASP A 142 30.48 0.94 -24.03
N SER A 143 29.82 0.31 -23.05
CA SER A 143 30.43 -0.23 -21.81
C SER A 143 31.30 -1.49 -22.03
N GLY A 144 31.54 -1.89 -23.27
CA GLY A 144 32.23 -3.14 -23.63
C GLY A 144 31.36 -4.39 -23.47
N ASP A 145 31.95 -5.55 -23.78
CA ASP A 145 31.21 -6.82 -23.83
C ASP A 145 30.74 -7.29 -22.45
N GLY A 146 31.56 -7.06 -21.42
CA GLY A 146 31.33 -7.57 -20.07
C GLY A 146 31.47 -9.09 -19.97
N GLU A 147 31.10 -9.63 -18.82
CA GLU A 147 31.13 -11.08 -18.60
C GLU A 147 29.98 -11.78 -19.34
N PRO A 148 30.17 -13.05 -19.78
CA PRO A 148 29.07 -13.87 -20.30
C PRO A 148 27.98 -14.10 -19.24
N ILE A 149 26.75 -14.35 -19.71
CA ILE A 149 25.64 -14.70 -18.83
C ILE A 149 25.72 -16.19 -18.49
N ASP A 150 25.87 -16.50 -17.20
CA ASP A 150 25.83 -17.88 -16.71
C ASP A 150 24.40 -18.39 -16.55
N LEU A 151 24.18 -19.65 -16.94
CA LEU A 151 22.93 -20.38 -16.70
C LEU A 151 23.22 -21.61 -15.84
N TYR A 152 22.55 -21.70 -14.69
CA TYR A 152 22.66 -22.84 -13.78
C TYR A 152 21.31 -23.54 -13.65
N ALA A 153 21.25 -24.83 -14.00
CA ALA A 153 20.08 -25.67 -13.85
C ALA A 153 20.21 -26.51 -12.57
N ALA A 154 19.60 -26.00 -11.48
CA ALA A 154 19.60 -26.68 -10.20
C ALA A 154 18.71 -27.93 -10.18
N TYR A 155 19.02 -28.89 -9.31
CA TYR A 155 18.21 -30.10 -9.12
C TYR A 155 16.88 -29.81 -8.39
N ASN A 156 16.88 -28.85 -7.46
CA ASN A 156 15.71 -28.39 -6.72
C ASN A 156 15.91 -26.96 -6.18
N GLU A 157 14.90 -26.40 -5.53
CA GLU A 157 14.92 -25.04 -4.97
C GLU A 157 16.00 -24.82 -3.90
N MET A 158 16.37 -25.86 -3.14
CA MET A 158 17.39 -25.77 -2.10
C MET A 158 18.80 -25.75 -2.71
N ASP A 159 19.01 -26.52 -3.78
CA ASP A 159 20.22 -26.52 -4.58
C ASP A 159 20.42 -25.15 -5.27
N GLU A 160 19.35 -24.61 -5.88
CA GLU A 160 19.35 -23.26 -6.46
C GLU A 160 19.71 -22.20 -5.41
N ALA A 161 19.08 -22.25 -4.24
CA ALA A 161 19.35 -21.29 -3.16
C ALA A 161 20.80 -21.36 -2.67
N ARG A 162 21.35 -22.56 -2.50
CA ARG A 162 22.76 -22.75 -2.11
C ARG A 162 23.71 -22.19 -3.16
N TYR A 163 23.46 -22.49 -4.43
CA TYR A 163 24.26 -21.95 -5.53
C TYR A 163 24.28 -20.42 -5.52
N ILE A 164 23.11 -19.77 -5.35
CA ILE A 164 23.00 -18.31 -5.26
C ILE A 164 23.81 -17.75 -4.08
N VAL A 165 23.72 -18.38 -2.90
CA VAL A 165 24.48 -17.98 -1.71
C VAL A 165 25.99 -18.11 -1.96
N GLU A 166 26.43 -19.21 -2.57
CA GLU A 166 27.84 -19.43 -2.92
C GLU A 166 28.36 -18.37 -3.89
N ARG A 167 27.57 -18.00 -4.91
CA ARG A 167 27.90 -16.93 -5.86
C ARG A 167 28.00 -15.56 -5.18
N ALA A 168 27.05 -15.23 -4.30
CA ALA A 168 27.10 -13.97 -3.54
C ALA A 168 28.33 -13.90 -2.63
N ARG A 169 28.68 -15.01 -1.96
CA ARG A 169 29.89 -15.08 -1.14
C ARG A 169 31.16 -15.01 -1.98
N GLN A 170 31.17 -15.62 -3.17
CA GLN A 170 32.29 -15.52 -4.09
C GLN A 170 32.52 -14.06 -4.53
N TRP A 171 31.47 -13.34 -4.91
CA TRP A 171 31.55 -11.90 -5.24
C TRP A 171 32.19 -11.08 -4.12
N VAL A 172 31.79 -11.32 -2.88
CA VAL A 172 32.37 -10.63 -1.71
C VAL A 172 33.82 -11.05 -1.44
N ARG A 173 34.18 -12.33 -1.66
CA ARG A 173 35.58 -12.78 -1.58
C ARG A 173 36.47 -12.10 -2.61
N ASP A 174 35.91 -11.79 -3.78
CA ASP A 174 36.62 -11.14 -4.89
C ASP A 174 36.68 -9.60 -4.73
N GLY A 175 36.17 -9.06 -3.61
CA GLY A 175 36.26 -7.65 -3.23
C GLY A 175 34.98 -6.84 -3.39
N GLY A 176 33.89 -7.47 -3.85
CA GLY A 176 32.58 -6.83 -3.96
C GLY A 176 31.81 -6.73 -2.64
N SER A 177 30.60 -6.17 -2.70
CA SER A 177 29.69 -6.03 -1.56
C SER A 177 28.39 -6.80 -1.75
N TYR A 178 27.81 -7.33 -0.66
CA TYR A 178 26.46 -7.91 -0.69
C TYR A 178 25.38 -6.90 -1.14
N THR A 179 25.63 -5.59 -1.00
CA THR A 179 24.70 -4.55 -1.46
C THR A 179 24.62 -4.42 -2.97
N GLU A 180 25.58 -5.00 -3.70
CA GLU A 180 25.65 -5.02 -5.17
C GLU A 180 24.97 -6.26 -5.75
N VAL A 181 24.54 -7.19 -4.89
CA VAL A 181 23.87 -8.43 -5.29
C VAL A 181 22.36 -8.26 -5.11
N ALA A 182 21.62 -8.49 -6.20
CA ALA A 182 20.16 -8.53 -6.19
C ALA A 182 19.67 -9.90 -6.69
N VAL A 183 18.71 -10.49 -5.97
CA VAL A 183 18.04 -11.74 -6.38
C VAL A 183 16.60 -11.41 -6.76
N LEU A 184 16.24 -11.67 -8.02
CA LEU A 184 14.91 -11.40 -8.57
C LEU A 184 14.18 -12.72 -8.81
N TYR A 185 12.93 -12.79 -8.38
CA TYR A 185 12.09 -13.97 -8.51
C TYR A 185 10.67 -13.58 -8.95
N ARG A 186 9.93 -14.55 -9.52
CA ARG A 186 8.61 -14.31 -10.10
C ARG A 186 7.51 -14.16 -9.04
N SER A 187 7.60 -14.91 -7.95
CA SER A 187 6.60 -14.93 -6.88
C SER A 187 7.25 -14.87 -5.51
N ASN A 188 6.61 -14.17 -4.57
CA ASN A 188 7.05 -14.10 -3.17
C ASN A 188 7.15 -15.47 -2.49
N ALA A 189 6.45 -16.49 -2.99
CA ALA A 189 6.57 -17.85 -2.45
C ALA A 189 8.00 -18.41 -2.60
N GLN A 190 8.75 -17.97 -3.60
CA GLN A 190 10.13 -18.41 -3.87
C GLN A 190 11.13 -17.81 -2.87
N SER A 191 10.79 -16.75 -2.14
CA SER A 191 11.73 -16.11 -1.22
C SER A 191 12.12 -17.04 -0.07
N ARG A 192 11.21 -17.92 0.36
CA ARG A 192 11.41 -18.74 1.56
C ARG A 192 12.67 -19.60 1.52
N ALA A 193 12.87 -20.37 0.44
CA ALA A 193 14.05 -21.24 0.30
C ALA A 193 15.36 -20.42 0.29
N LEU A 194 15.33 -19.25 -0.37
CA LEU A 194 16.46 -18.32 -0.39
C LEU A 194 16.75 -17.74 1.01
N GLU A 195 15.71 -17.30 1.72
CA GLU A 195 15.83 -16.73 3.07
C GLU A 195 16.38 -17.76 4.06
N GLU A 196 15.89 -19.00 4.00
CA GLU A 196 16.39 -20.10 4.85
C GLU A 196 17.88 -20.37 4.58
N ALA A 197 18.31 -20.41 3.31
CA ALA A 197 19.71 -20.62 2.94
C ALA A 197 20.63 -19.43 3.30
N LEU A 198 20.18 -18.20 3.05
CA LEU A 198 20.92 -16.98 3.42
C LEU A 198 21.10 -16.90 4.94
N LEU A 199 20.06 -17.23 5.70
CA LEU A 199 20.10 -17.24 7.16
C LEU A 199 21.04 -18.33 7.69
N SER A 200 20.98 -19.55 7.16
CA SER A 200 21.86 -20.64 7.62
C SER A 200 23.33 -20.35 7.38
N GLU A 201 23.64 -19.65 6.29
CA GLU A 201 25.01 -19.26 5.90
C GLU A 201 25.42 -17.89 6.45
N GLN A 202 24.58 -17.26 7.28
CA GLN A 202 24.82 -15.95 7.89
C GLN A 202 25.12 -14.84 6.87
N VAL A 203 24.53 -14.92 5.68
CA VAL A 203 24.65 -13.88 4.66
C VAL A 203 23.61 -12.79 4.93
N PRO A 204 24.02 -11.51 5.05
CA PRO A 204 23.08 -10.42 5.29
C PRO A 204 22.19 -10.22 4.06
N TYR A 205 20.88 -10.16 4.29
CA TYR A 205 19.90 -9.97 3.23
C TYR A 205 18.79 -9.01 3.64
N ARG A 206 18.08 -8.50 2.63
CA ARG A 206 16.89 -7.67 2.82
C ARG A 206 15.82 -8.07 1.82
N VAL A 207 14.65 -8.46 2.33
CA VAL A 207 13.50 -8.80 1.49
C VAL A 207 12.63 -7.56 1.28
N TYR A 208 12.40 -7.23 0.01
CA TYR A 208 11.43 -6.22 -0.38
C TYR A 208 10.09 -6.89 -0.67
N GLY A 209 9.03 -6.45 0.01
CA GLY A 209 7.68 -6.99 -0.20
C GLY A 209 7.28 -8.17 0.71
N GLY A 210 8.08 -8.49 1.74
CA GLY A 210 7.69 -9.41 2.83
C GLY A 210 6.55 -8.85 3.70
N MET A 211 6.38 -9.35 4.93
CA MET A 211 5.34 -8.85 5.85
C MET A 211 5.52 -7.34 6.08
N ARG A 212 4.66 -6.54 5.44
CA ARG A 212 4.73 -5.08 5.51
C ARG A 212 4.57 -4.67 6.97
N PHE A 213 5.33 -3.68 7.40
CA PHE A 213 5.29 -3.17 8.78
C PHE A 213 3.86 -2.85 9.24
N PHE A 214 3.06 -2.19 8.38
CA PHE A 214 1.66 -1.84 8.65
C PHE A 214 0.68 -3.02 8.59
N GLU A 215 1.12 -4.20 8.16
CA GLU A 215 0.28 -5.40 8.14
C GLU A 215 0.30 -6.15 9.49
N ARG A 216 1.29 -5.86 10.34
CA ARG A 216 1.45 -6.49 11.66
C ARG A 216 0.28 -6.17 12.58
N ALA A 217 -0.16 -7.16 13.35
CA ALA A 217 -1.38 -7.05 14.16
C ALA A 217 -1.30 -5.91 15.18
N GLU A 218 -0.18 -5.82 15.91
CA GLU A 218 0.09 -4.79 16.90
C GLU A 218 0.12 -3.38 16.30
N ILE A 219 0.62 -3.24 15.07
CA ILE A 219 0.66 -1.96 14.35
C ILE A 219 -0.75 -1.58 13.90
N LYS A 220 -1.52 -2.51 13.35
CA LYS A 220 -2.92 -2.26 12.97
C LYS A 220 -3.80 -1.93 14.18
N ASP A 221 -3.55 -2.56 15.33
CA ASP A 221 -4.28 -2.28 16.57
C ASP A 221 -4.00 -0.85 17.05
N ALA A 222 -2.73 -0.46 17.13
CA ALA A 222 -2.35 0.91 17.48
C ALA A 222 -2.93 1.93 16.49
N LEU A 223 -2.87 1.65 15.18
CA LEU A 223 -3.46 2.51 14.15
C LEU A 223 -4.98 2.61 14.28
N ALA A 224 -5.69 1.55 14.66
CA ALA A 224 -7.13 1.61 14.88
C ALA A 224 -7.50 2.60 15.99
N TYR A 225 -6.75 2.62 17.10
CA TYR A 225 -6.95 3.65 18.14
C TYR A 225 -6.70 5.06 17.63
N LEU A 226 -5.58 5.28 16.92
CA LEU A 226 -5.25 6.60 16.38
C LEU A 226 -6.31 7.08 15.38
N ARG A 227 -6.83 6.17 14.55
CA ARG A 227 -7.92 6.45 13.62
C ARG A 227 -9.20 6.85 14.37
N LEU A 228 -9.57 6.15 15.44
CA LEU A 228 -10.75 6.52 16.25
C LEU A 228 -10.60 7.85 16.98
N LEU A 229 -9.38 8.21 17.40
CA LEU A 229 -9.12 9.53 17.98
C LEU A 229 -9.33 10.65 16.95
N SER A 230 -8.97 10.42 15.69
CA SER A 230 -9.14 11.40 14.60
C SER A 230 -10.54 11.39 14.00
N ASN A 231 -11.16 10.22 13.85
CA ASN A 231 -12.48 10.01 13.26
C ASN A 231 -13.19 8.88 14.00
N ARG A 232 -14.14 9.24 14.87
CA ARG A 232 -14.92 8.27 15.65
C ARG A 232 -15.92 7.47 14.82
N ASN A 233 -16.23 7.91 13.61
CA ASN A 233 -17.17 7.25 12.71
C ASN A 233 -16.50 6.14 11.87
N ASP A 234 -15.24 5.80 12.17
CA ASP A 234 -14.51 4.74 11.50
C ASP A 234 -14.87 3.36 12.08
N ASP A 235 -15.93 2.76 11.54
CA ASP A 235 -16.44 1.45 11.98
C ASP A 235 -15.39 0.33 11.90
N ALA A 236 -14.50 0.35 10.90
CA ALA A 236 -13.46 -0.66 10.75
C ALA A 236 -12.41 -0.55 11.86
N ALA A 237 -12.02 0.69 12.21
CA ALA A 237 -11.15 0.93 13.35
C ALA A 237 -11.85 0.59 14.69
N PHE A 238 -13.15 0.90 14.80
CA PHE A 238 -13.96 0.57 15.97
C PHE A 238 -13.98 -0.94 16.24
N GLU A 239 -14.40 -1.74 15.26
CA GLU A 239 -14.47 -3.21 15.36
C GLU A 239 -13.13 -3.82 15.77
N ARG A 240 -12.02 -3.26 15.26
CA ARG A 240 -10.68 -3.74 15.62
C ARG A 240 -10.28 -3.38 17.04
N ALA A 241 -10.54 -2.15 17.46
CA ALA A 241 -10.04 -1.60 18.73
C ALA A 241 -10.93 -1.95 19.93
N VAL A 242 -12.26 -2.09 19.73
CA VAL A 242 -13.26 -2.16 20.81
C VAL A 242 -12.95 -3.23 21.86
N ASN A 243 -12.44 -4.39 21.45
CA ASN A 243 -12.09 -5.49 22.35
C ASN A 243 -10.60 -5.88 22.32
N THR A 244 -9.73 -4.98 21.85
CA THR A 244 -8.27 -5.20 21.80
C THR A 244 -7.53 -4.04 22.48
N PRO A 245 -7.04 -4.15 23.74
CA PRO A 245 -7.04 -5.34 24.60
C PRO A 245 -8.44 -5.73 25.08
N THR A 246 -8.59 -6.96 25.56
CA THR A 246 -9.88 -7.54 25.95
C THR A 246 -10.56 -6.74 27.05
N ARG A 247 -11.84 -6.39 26.82
CA ARG A 247 -12.67 -5.58 27.74
C ARG A 247 -13.92 -6.30 28.22
N GLY A 248 -14.05 -7.60 27.92
CA GLY A 248 -15.24 -8.38 28.24
C GLY A 248 -16.43 -8.04 27.33
N ILE A 249 -16.19 -7.44 26.16
CA ILE A 249 -17.21 -7.16 25.16
C ILE A 249 -17.35 -8.40 24.27
N GLY A 250 -18.46 -9.13 24.42
CA GLY A 250 -18.74 -10.34 23.65
C GLY A 250 -19.46 -10.07 22.32
N ASP A 251 -19.45 -11.07 21.44
CA ASP A 251 -20.05 -10.98 20.08
C ASP A 251 -21.52 -10.56 20.10
N ARG A 252 -22.30 -11.08 21.05
CA ARG A 252 -23.72 -10.74 21.19
C ARG A 252 -23.94 -9.24 21.44
N THR A 253 -23.06 -8.61 22.22
CA THR A 253 -23.11 -7.16 22.48
C THR A 253 -22.79 -6.38 21.22
N LEU A 254 -21.76 -6.80 20.47
CA LEU A 254 -21.41 -6.16 19.19
C LEU A 254 -22.52 -6.33 18.15
N ASP A 255 -23.20 -7.47 18.11
CA ASP A 255 -24.33 -7.71 17.19
C ASP A 255 -25.52 -6.80 17.48
N GLU A 256 -25.80 -6.51 18.75
CA GLU A 256 -26.81 -5.53 19.14
C GLU A 256 -26.44 -4.13 18.64
N VAL A 257 -25.18 -3.71 18.82
CA VAL A 257 -24.67 -2.42 18.29
C VAL A 257 -24.74 -2.37 16.76
N ARG A 258 -24.31 -3.43 16.05
CA ARG A 258 -24.39 -3.53 14.58
C ARG A 258 -25.81 -3.49 14.06
N ARG A 259 -26.77 -4.08 14.79
CA ARG A 259 -28.18 -4.03 14.42
C ARG A 259 -28.71 -2.61 14.55
N GLU A 260 -28.39 -1.93 15.64
CA GLU A 260 -28.81 -0.54 15.87
C GLU A 260 -28.21 0.41 14.83
N ALA A 261 -26.89 0.31 14.59
CA ALA A 261 -26.19 1.08 13.56
C ALA A 261 -26.84 0.93 12.18
N ARG A 262 -27.19 -0.31 11.79
CA ARG A 262 -27.88 -0.59 10.52
C ARG A 262 -29.32 -0.05 10.49
N ALA A 263 -30.05 -0.16 11.59
CA ALA A 263 -31.45 0.29 11.66
C ALA A 263 -31.57 1.81 11.54
N GLN A 264 -30.63 2.56 12.14
CA GLN A 264 -30.63 4.02 12.11
C GLN A 264 -29.74 4.63 11.02
N GLY A 265 -28.89 3.82 10.36
CA GLY A 265 -27.95 4.31 9.35
C GLY A 265 -26.81 5.16 9.92
N ILE A 266 -26.42 4.91 11.17
CA ILE A 266 -25.38 5.64 11.93
C ILE A 266 -24.12 4.78 12.13
N SER A 267 -23.02 5.39 12.60
CA SER A 267 -21.78 4.66 12.90
C SER A 267 -21.92 3.72 14.11
N LEU A 268 -21.03 2.73 14.21
CA LEU A 268 -20.96 1.82 15.37
C LEU A 268 -20.64 2.58 16.67
N TRP A 269 -19.86 3.66 16.59
CA TRP A 269 -19.58 4.52 17.72
C TRP A 269 -20.86 5.20 18.23
N GLU A 270 -21.63 5.84 17.34
CA GLU A 270 -22.90 6.48 17.70
C GLU A 270 -23.91 5.47 18.21
N ALA A 271 -24.04 4.31 17.55
CA ALA A 271 -24.89 3.22 18.01
C ALA A 271 -24.50 2.74 19.41
N THR A 272 -23.20 2.62 19.72
CA THR A 272 -22.75 2.25 21.07
C THR A 272 -23.21 3.27 22.11
N MET A 273 -23.13 4.57 21.79
CA MET A 273 -23.64 5.63 22.68
C MET A 273 -25.15 5.53 22.89
N LEU A 274 -25.93 5.21 21.84
CA LEU A 274 -27.38 5.05 21.96
C LEU A 274 -27.77 3.81 22.75
N VAL A 275 -27.16 2.65 22.48
CA VAL A 275 -27.49 1.40 23.17
C VAL A 275 -27.01 1.40 24.63
N THR A 276 -26.00 2.20 24.97
CA THR A 276 -25.57 2.39 26.37
C THR A 276 -26.45 3.39 27.13
N GLN A 277 -27.04 4.38 26.44
CA GLN A 277 -27.98 5.33 27.03
C GLN A 277 -29.41 4.77 27.14
N GLY A 278 -29.84 3.95 26.19
CA GLY A 278 -31.04 3.12 26.32
C GLY A 278 -30.78 1.96 27.26
N SER A 279 -31.71 1.62 28.16
CA SER A 279 -31.49 0.64 29.24
C SER A 279 -31.29 -0.83 28.79
N ALA A 280 -30.96 -1.10 27.53
CA ALA A 280 -30.86 -2.45 26.96
C ALA A 280 -29.56 -3.18 27.33
N LEU A 281 -28.43 -2.48 27.47
CA LEU A 281 -27.13 -3.08 27.80
C LEU A 281 -26.65 -2.84 29.25
N ALA A 282 -27.23 -1.87 29.96
CA ALA A 282 -26.81 -1.49 31.31
C ALA A 282 -26.94 -2.62 32.35
N ALA A 283 -27.81 -3.61 32.13
CA ALA A 283 -28.03 -4.71 33.07
C ALA A 283 -27.10 -5.91 32.90
N ARG A 284 -26.25 -5.97 31.85
CA ARG A 284 -25.49 -7.18 31.50
C ARG A 284 -23.96 -7.00 31.45
N ALA A 285 -23.47 -5.78 31.57
CA ALA A 285 -22.04 -5.49 31.70
C ALA A 285 -21.60 -5.26 33.15
N ASP A 286 -22.48 -5.49 34.13
CA ASP A 286 -22.15 -5.42 35.54
C ASP A 286 -21.60 -6.78 36.01
N PRO A 287 -20.32 -6.88 36.44
CA PRO A 287 -19.78 -8.12 37.00
C PRO A 287 -20.36 -8.47 38.38
N ALA A 288 -21.31 -7.70 38.92
CA ALA A 288 -21.78 -7.81 40.30
C ALA A 288 -22.83 -8.91 40.58
N HIS A 289 -23.09 -9.85 39.66
CA HIS A 289 -24.00 -10.98 39.91
C HIS A 289 -23.30 -12.34 39.94
N ASP A 290 -22.31 -12.48 40.82
CA ASP A 290 -21.80 -13.77 41.28
C ASP A 290 -21.76 -13.74 42.83
N PRO A 291 -22.62 -14.50 43.54
CA PRO A 291 -22.77 -14.40 45.00
C PRO A 291 -21.64 -15.08 45.79
N GLY A 292 -20.42 -15.13 45.25
CA GLY A 292 -19.33 -15.90 45.88
C GLY A 292 -17.92 -15.54 45.46
N ARG A 293 -17.48 -14.28 45.57
CA ARG A 293 -16.04 -13.96 45.69
C ARG A 293 -15.76 -12.53 46.18
N ALA A 294 -15.16 -12.41 47.35
CA ALA A 294 -14.56 -11.18 47.84
C ALA A 294 -13.17 -10.97 47.21
N ARG A 295 -12.90 -9.78 46.63
CA ARG A 295 -11.64 -8.98 46.77
C ARG A 295 -11.50 -7.84 45.74
N GLY A 296 -11.25 -6.62 46.26
CA GLY A 296 -10.45 -5.53 45.65
C GLY A 296 -11.21 -4.52 44.75
N PRO A 297 -10.93 -3.20 44.86
CA PRO A 297 -11.65 -2.19 44.08
C PRO A 297 -11.18 -2.22 42.63
N ARG A 298 -12.01 -2.75 41.72
CA ARG A 298 -11.83 -2.63 40.28
C ARG A 298 -12.78 -1.55 39.77
N ALA A 299 -12.22 -0.50 39.16
CA ALA A 299 -13.00 0.51 38.47
C ALA A 299 -13.80 -0.15 37.34
N GLY A 300 -15.13 -0.06 37.41
CA GLY A 300 -16.03 -0.70 36.46
C GLY A 300 -16.02 -0.05 35.07
N PRO A 301 -16.64 -0.70 34.06
CA PRO A 301 -16.62 -0.30 32.66
C PRO A 301 -17.19 1.11 32.39
N LEU A 302 -18.05 1.63 33.27
CA LEU A 302 -18.53 3.02 33.23
C LEU A 302 -17.42 4.07 33.48
N ALA A 303 -16.34 3.70 34.16
CA ALA A 303 -15.23 4.61 34.44
C ALA A 303 -14.29 4.79 33.24
N ALA A 304 -14.13 3.76 32.39
CA ALA A 304 -13.25 3.81 31.22
C ALA A 304 -13.81 4.69 30.09
N ALA A 305 -15.13 4.65 29.88
CA ALA A 305 -15.81 5.52 28.93
C ALA A 305 -15.78 7.00 29.37
N ARG A 306 -15.93 7.28 30.68
CA ARG A 306 -15.80 8.64 31.25
C ARG A 306 -14.36 9.15 31.30
N ALA A 307 -13.36 8.27 31.46
CA ALA A 307 -11.95 8.66 31.48
C ALA A 307 -11.44 9.14 30.12
N LEU A 308 -12.04 8.67 29.01
CA LEU A 308 -11.74 9.17 27.66
C LEU A 308 -12.35 10.54 27.36
N GLU A 309 -13.37 10.95 28.13
CA GLU A 309 -14.02 12.27 28.03
C GLU A 309 -13.31 13.36 28.84
N GLN A 310 -12.59 12.99 29.91
CA GLN A 310 -11.96 13.96 30.82
C GLN A 310 -10.44 13.91 30.71
N GLY A 311 -9.89 14.68 29.77
CA GLY A 311 -8.47 15.00 29.73
C GLY A 311 -8.03 15.74 31.00
N LYS A 312 -7.50 15.02 32.00
CA LYS A 312 -6.66 15.59 33.05
C LYS A 312 -5.44 14.69 33.32
N PRO A 313 -4.23 15.26 33.35
CA PRO A 313 -3.00 14.51 33.62
C PRO A 313 -2.92 14.21 35.11
N GLN A 314 -2.97 12.94 35.52
CA GLN A 314 -2.55 12.56 36.86
C GLN A 314 -1.04 12.42 36.89
N ARG A 315 -0.39 13.36 37.60
CA ARG A 315 1.02 13.29 37.99
C ARG A 315 1.25 12.03 38.84
N ALA A 316 2.00 11.07 38.33
CA ALA A 316 2.64 10.04 39.15
C ALA A 316 4.02 10.57 39.56
N GLY A 317 4.20 10.84 40.85
CA GLY A 317 5.48 11.21 41.43
C GLY A 317 6.43 10.01 41.43
N LEU A 318 7.54 10.14 40.69
CA LEU A 318 8.69 9.24 40.78
C LEU A 318 9.63 9.81 41.85
N ARG A 319 9.70 9.14 43.01
CA ARG A 319 10.80 9.34 43.96
C ARG A 319 12.00 8.55 43.42
N ILE A 320 13.07 9.25 43.10
CA ILE A 320 14.41 8.68 42.88
C ILE A 320 15.13 8.80 44.22
N ALA A 321 15.54 7.67 44.80
CA ALA A 321 16.48 7.63 45.91
C ALA A 321 17.91 7.66 45.33
N HIS A 322 18.79 8.37 46.04
CA HIS A 322 20.21 8.58 45.76
C HIS A 322 21.02 7.30 45.56
#